data_AF-A0A512UMW1-F1
#
_entry.id   AF-A0A512UMW1-F1
#
_cell.length_a   1.000
_cell.length_b   1.000
_cell.length_c   1.000
_cell.angle_alpha   90.00
_cell.angle_beta   90.00
_cell.angle_gamma   90.00
#
_symmetry.space_group_name_H-M   'P 1'
#
loop_
_entity.id
_entity.type
_entity.pdbx_description
1 polymer ?
#
loop_
_entity_poly.entity_id
_entity_poly.type
_entity_poly.pdbx_seq_one_letter_code
_entity_poly.pdbx_strand_id
1 'polypeptide(L)'
;MYHRGKTPSRPTYSHSQNRANYKPIHIKTRVSGPPVTPRKKKKKPKKRVEFLLGRLKSFVHKTIFDSQAFMLSAELLNHQLSEVATQVNSFHPPAEGLLELVRFAGHLFRSMRDATDSMVFFNKSGTKGRILVHRLIQLNLQILVMCEFREISESEVDCYTQKIVEIEQLLSSWSRTFRRLLAEPLSVRVMFRNELEQAKNMLKVLRRHATREGVFQS
;
A
#
# COMPACT_ATOMS: atom_id res chain seq x y z
N MET A 1 -42.35 27.96 -9.55
CA MET A 1 -41.45 29.08 -9.92
C MET A 1 -40.01 28.57 -9.89
N TYR A 2 -39.39 28.39 -11.06
CA TYR A 2 -38.01 27.87 -11.17
C TYR A 2 -37.02 29.03 -11.23
N HIS A 3 -36.12 29.12 -10.25
CA HIS A 3 -35.01 30.07 -10.27
C HIS A 3 -33.89 29.59 -11.20
N ARG A 4 -33.61 30.36 -12.25
CA ARG A 4 -32.43 30.23 -13.12
C ARG A 4 -31.17 30.59 -12.33
N GLY A 5 -30.31 29.62 -12.07
CA GLY A 5 -28.97 29.82 -11.51
C GLY A 5 -28.01 30.39 -12.55
N LYS A 6 -27.30 31.47 -12.16
CA LYS A 6 -26.27 32.15 -12.93
C LYS A 6 -25.03 31.26 -13.08
N THR A 7 -24.46 31.20 -14.27
CA THR A 7 -23.20 30.50 -14.57
C THR A 7 -21.99 31.35 -14.13
N PRO A 8 -20.94 30.74 -13.54
CA PRO A 8 -19.72 31.45 -13.17
C PRO A 8 -18.81 31.67 -14.38
N SER A 9 -18.30 32.90 -14.50
CA SER A 9 -17.39 33.34 -15.57
C SER A 9 -15.97 32.81 -15.34
N ARG A 10 -15.31 32.37 -16.42
CA ARG A 10 -13.91 31.89 -16.40
C ARG A 10 -12.91 33.05 -16.34
N PRO A 11 -11.81 32.92 -15.59
CA PRO A 11 -10.74 33.92 -15.57
C PRO A 11 -9.85 33.80 -16.81
N THR A 12 -9.63 34.93 -17.48
CA THR A 12 -8.68 35.08 -18.59
C THR A 12 -7.30 35.43 -18.04
N TYR A 13 -6.30 34.58 -18.31
CA TYR A 13 -4.91 34.84 -17.96
C TYR A 13 -4.22 35.62 -19.09
N SER A 14 -3.75 36.83 -18.75
CA SER A 14 -2.93 37.69 -19.59
C SER A 14 -1.50 37.14 -19.70
N HIS A 15 -1.06 36.83 -20.92
CA HIS A 15 0.29 36.38 -21.23
C HIS A 15 1.19 37.60 -21.46
N SER A 16 1.96 37.96 -20.43
CA SER A 16 2.99 39.02 -20.50
C SER A 16 4.26 38.47 -21.15
N GLN A 17 4.54 38.89 -22.38
CA GLN A 17 5.80 38.64 -23.10
C GLN A 17 6.95 39.43 -22.46
N ASN A 18 7.88 38.73 -21.81
CA ASN A 18 9.14 39.32 -21.35
C ASN A 18 10.29 38.81 -22.24
N ARG A 19 10.63 39.60 -23.28
CA ARG A 19 11.76 39.32 -24.17
C ARG A 19 13.05 39.84 -23.52
N ALA A 20 13.80 38.93 -22.91
CA ALA A 20 15.16 39.21 -22.44
C ALA A 20 16.15 39.12 -23.62
N ASN A 21 16.94 40.19 -23.75
CA ASN A 21 18.08 40.37 -24.64
C ASN A 21 19.18 39.33 -24.33
N TYR A 22 19.48 38.44 -25.26
CA TYR A 22 20.64 37.54 -25.16
C TYR A 22 21.74 37.98 -26.13
N LYS A 23 22.94 38.22 -25.57
CA LYS A 23 24.15 38.44 -26.35
C LYS A 23 24.66 37.09 -26.90
N PRO A 24 25.13 37.05 -28.16
CA PRO A 24 25.64 35.83 -28.76
C PRO A 24 26.98 35.46 -28.12
N ILE A 25 27.02 34.29 -27.48
CA ILE A 25 28.23 33.70 -26.92
C ILE A 25 28.94 32.94 -28.05
N HIS A 26 30.15 33.37 -28.41
CA HIS A 26 31.02 32.64 -29.32
C HIS A 26 31.55 31.36 -28.65
N ILE A 27 30.96 30.23 -29.01
CA ILE A 27 31.40 28.90 -28.57
C ILE A 27 32.58 28.47 -29.45
N LYS A 28 33.79 28.43 -28.87
CA LYS A 28 34.95 27.77 -29.48
C LYS A 28 34.72 26.26 -29.45
N THR A 29 34.54 25.66 -30.62
CA THR A 29 34.39 24.22 -30.83
C THR A 29 35.71 23.51 -30.50
N ARG A 30 35.83 23.06 -29.25
CA ARG A 30 36.86 22.10 -28.84
C ARG A 30 36.35 20.72 -29.23
N VAL A 31 37.02 20.05 -30.16
CA VAL A 31 36.76 18.65 -30.53
C VAL A 31 37.08 17.78 -29.31
N SER A 32 36.08 17.61 -28.44
CA SER A 32 36.14 16.72 -27.29
C SER A 32 35.90 15.30 -27.77
N GLY A 33 36.81 14.39 -27.45
CA GLY A 33 36.55 12.96 -27.57
C GLY A 33 35.26 12.56 -26.83
N PRO A 34 34.66 11.41 -27.20
CA PRO A 34 33.38 11.00 -26.63
C PRO A 34 33.45 11.01 -25.10
N PRO A 35 32.55 11.73 -24.41
CA PRO A 35 32.56 11.82 -22.97
C PRO A 35 32.38 10.41 -22.41
N VAL A 36 33.42 9.89 -21.77
CA VAL A 36 33.37 8.62 -21.06
C VAL A 36 32.41 8.81 -19.88
N THR A 37 31.13 8.53 -20.11
CA THR A 37 30.12 8.66 -19.06
C THR A 37 30.47 7.67 -17.95
N PRO A 38 30.62 8.12 -16.69
CA PRO A 38 30.92 7.22 -15.58
C PRO A 38 29.86 6.13 -15.49
N ARG A 39 30.28 4.87 -15.63
CA ARG A 39 29.41 3.68 -15.46
C ARG A 39 28.81 3.71 -14.05
N LYS A 40 27.58 4.22 -13.92
CA LYS A 40 26.82 4.17 -12.66
C LYS A 40 26.64 2.70 -12.29
N LYS A 41 27.18 2.30 -11.14
CA LYS A 41 27.02 0.94 -10.58
C LYS A 41 25.51 0.65 -10.49
N LYS A 42 24.99 -0.25 -11.33
CA LYS A 42 23.57 -0.63 -11.33
C LYS A 42 23.23 -1.25 -9.96
N LYS A 43 22.31 -0.62 -9.21
CA LYS A 43 21.81 -1.20 -7.94
C LYS A 43 21.20 -2.58 -8.24
N LYS A 44 21.51 -3.59 -7.42
CA LYS A 44 20.97 -4.95 -7.58
C LYS A 44 19.44 -4.90 -7.52
N PRO A 45 18.70 -5.54 -8.46
CA PRO A 45 17.23 -5.53 -8.50
C PRO A 45 16.59 -5.92 -7.16
N LYS A 46 17.14 -6.93 -6.47
CA LYS A 46 16.71 -7.37 -5.13
C LYS A 46 16.56 -6.20 -4.15
N LYS A 47 17.59 -5.37 -4.02
CA LYS A 47 17.60 -4.21 -3.13
C LYS A 47 16.54 -3.16 -3.49
N ARG A 48 16.18 -3.03 -4.77
CA ARG A 48 15.12 -2.10 -5.20
C ARG A 48 13.74 -2.61 -4.79
N VAL A 49 13.49 -3.91 -4.94
CA VAL A 49 12.24 -4.56 -4.53
C VAL A 49 12.08 -4.45 -3.01
N GLU A 50 13.11 -4.82 -2.24
CA GLU A 50 13.12 -4.75 -0.78
C GLU A 50 12.90 -3.31 -0.28
N PHE A 51 13.56 -2.32 -0.90
CA PHE A 51 13.35 -0.92 -0.57
C PHE A 51 11.91 -0.47 -0.82
N LEU A 52 11.34 -0.83 -1.97
CA LEU A 52 9.94 -0.51 -2.30
C LEU A 52 8.98 -1.15 -1.28
N LEU A 53 9.25 -2.40 -0.91
CA LEU A 53 8.43 -3.15 0.03
C LEU A 53 8.50 -2.57 1.44
N GLY A 54 9.70 -2.22 1.91
CA GLY A 54 9.89 -1.49 3.16
C GLY A 54 9.15 -0.15 3.17
N ARG A 55 9.15 0.57 2.03
CA ARG A 55 8.38 1.81 1.88
C ARG A 55 6.87 1.55 1.95
N LEU A 56 6.34 0.53 1.27
CA LEU A 56 4.93 0.14 1.40
C LEU A 56 4.57 -0.20 2.85
N LYS A 57 5.36 -1.05 3.50
CA LYS A 57 5.15 -1.42 4.91
C LYS A 57 5.15 -0.22 5.86
N SER A 58 5.96 0.80 5.58
CA SER A 58 6.04 1.99 6.43
C SER A 58 4.72 2.76 6.56
N PHE A 59 3.78 2.62 5.61
CA PHE A 59 2.44 3.19 5.73
C PHE A 59 1.54 2.41 6.71
N VAL A 60 1.89 1.17 7.05
CA VAL A 60 1.19 0.33 8.02
C VAL A 60 2.05 0.23 9.28
N HIS A 61 1.85 1.17 10.20
CA HIS A 61 2.64 1.26 11.42
C HIS A 61 1.87 0.72 12.62
N LYS A 62 2.33 -0.43 13.17
CA LYS A 62 1.88 -1.12 14.40
C LYS A 62 0.37 -1.39 14.50
N THR A 63 -0.43 -0.33 14.56
CA THR A 63 -1.88 -0.33 14.77
C THR A 63 -2.64 0.58 13.81
N ILE A 64 -1.96 1.38 12.99
CA ILE A 64 -2.58 2.35 12.08
C ILE A 64 -2.08 2.20 10.65
N PHE A 65 -2.98 2.40 9.70
CA PHE A 65 -2.64 2.62 8.30
C PHE A 65 -2.77 4.11 8.00
N ASP A 66 -1.67 4.74 7.59
CA ASP A 66 -1.62 6.14 7.19
C ASP A 66 -2.08 6.27 5.72
N SER A 67 -3.40 6.19 5.55
CA SER A 67 -4.03 6.28 4.23
C SER A 67 -3.76 7.62 3.54
N GLN A 68 -3.60 8.70 4.31
CA GLN A 68 -3.32 10.02 3.76
C GLN A 68 -1.90 10.10 3.19
N ALA A 69 -0.88 9.70 3.95
CA ALA A 69 0.50 9.66 3.44
C ALA A 69 0.65 8.68 2.27
N PHE A 70 -0.06 7.54 2.32
CA PHE A 70 -0.10 6.59 1.23
C PHE A 70 -0.68 7.22 -0.04
N MET A 71 -1.83 7.90 0.03
CA MET A 71 -2.43 8.59 -1.12
C MET A 71 -1.47 9.57 -1.78
N LEU A 72 -0.77 10.38 -0.97
CA LEU A 72 0.19 11.36 -1.47
C LEU A 72 1.39 10.71 -2.19
N SER A 73 1.70 9.45 -1.87
CA SER A 73 2.81 8.70 -2.46
C SER A 73 2.39 7.69 -3.53
N ALA A 74 1.09 7.44 -3.72
CA ALA A 74 0.59 6.28 -4.45
C ALA A 74 1.04 6.25 -5.92
N GLU A 75 0.99 7.38 -6.62
CA GLU A 75 1.41 7.48 -8.02
C GLU A 75 2.91 7.16 -8.19
N LEU A 76 3.75 7.75 -7.34
CA LEU A 76 5.19 7.50 -7.35
C LEU A 76 5.50 6.03 -7.04
N LEU A 77 4.81 5.43 -6.07
CA LEU A 77 4.98 4.02 -5.72
C LEU A 77 4.57 3.10 -6.88
N ASN A 78 3.47 3.41 -7.57
CA ASN A 78 3.00 2.65 -8.73
C ASN A 78 4.01 2.69 -9.88
N HIS A 79 4.59 3.86 -10.14
CA HIS A 79 5.66 4.02 -11.13
C HIS A 79 6.90 3.19 -10.74
N GLN A 80 7.35 3.29 -9.49
CA GLN A 80 8.50 2.53 -8.98
C GLN A 80 8.26 1.02 -9.06
N LEU A 81 7.05 0.55 -8.76
CA LEU A 81 6.67 -0.86 -8.88
C LEU A 81 6.75 -1.34 -10.34
N SER A 82 6.24 -0.53 -11.28
CA SER A 82 6.25 -0.84 -12.71
C SER A 82 7.67 -0.93 -13.29
N GLU A 83 8.56 0.01 -12.91
CA GLU A 83 9.96 -0.02 -13.28
C GLU A 83 10.66 -1.28 -12.76
N VAL A 84 10.45 -1.61 -11.49
CA VAL A 84 11.08 -2.76 -10.85
C VAL A 84 10.58 -4.08 -11.46
N ALA A 85 9.28 -4.18 -11.73
CA ALA A 85 8.71 -5.33 -12.43
C ALA A 85 9.31 -5.52 -13.82
N THR A 86 9.42 -4.44 -14.60
CA THR A 86 10.04 -4.47 -15.93
C THR A 86 11.50 -4.90 -15.84
N GLN A 87 12.26 -4.37 -14.87
CA GLN A 87 13.64 -4.75 -14.65
C GLN A 87 13.78 -6.23 -14.26
N VAL A 88 12.94 -6.75 -13.36
CA VAL A 88 12.98 -8.17 -12.95
C VAL A 88 12.59 -9.10 -14.10
N ASN A 89 11.62 -8.72 -14.93
CA ASN A 89 11.21 -9.51 -16.09
C ASN A 89 12.24 -9.51 -17.23
N SER A 90 13.18 -8.57 -17.26
CA SER A 90 14.24 -8.52 -18.27
C SER A 90 15.36 -9.55 -18.05
N PHE A 91 15.39 -10.25 -16.91
CA PHE A 91 16.36 -11.32 -16.65
C PHE A 91 15.89 -12.64 -17.29
N HIS A 92 16.82 -13.34 -17.96
CA HIS A 92 16.59 -14.68 -18.49
C HIS A 92 17.60 -15.68 -17.88
N PRO A 93 17.12 -16.67 -17.10
CA PRO A 93 15.76 -16.84 -16.59
C PRO A 93 15.40 -15.81 -15.48
N PRO A 94 14.11 -15.51 -15.26
CA PRO A 94 13.70 -14.70 -14.11
C PRO A 94 14.05 -15.40 -12.80
N ALA A 95 14.64 -14.68 -11.84
CA ALA A 95 14.85 -15.22 -10.51
C ALA A 95 13.49 -15.34 -9.79
N GLU A 96 12.99 -16.57 -9.61
CA GLU A 96 11.63 -16.84 -9.10
C GLU A 96 11.33 -16.10 -7.80
N GLY A 97 12.25 -16.13 -6.83
CA GLY A 97 12.08 -15.41 -5.57
C GLY A 97 11.94 -13.89 -5.73
N LEU A 98 12.58 -13.28 -6.73
CA LEU A 98 12.39 -11.85 -7.02
C LEU A 98 11.03 -11.58 -7.64
N LEU A 99 10.55 -12.47 -8.51
CA LEU A 99 9.24 -12.33 -9.12
C LEU A 99 8.12 -12.43 -8.07
N GLU A 100 8.27 -13.33 -7.11
CA GLU A 100 7.34 -13.46 -5.98
C GLU A 100 7.33 -12.22 -5.09
N LEU A 101 8.49 -11.63 -4.79
CA LEU A 101 8.57 -10.37 -4.03
C LEU A 101 7.90 -9.21 -4.79
N VAL A 102 8.08 -9.11 -6.11
CA VAL A 102 7.41 -8.09 -6.93
C VAL A 102 5.89 -8.32 -6.95
N ARG A 103 5.43 -9.57 -7.09
CA ARG A 103 4.01 -9.92 -7.03
C ARG A 103 3.40 -9.54 -5.68
N PHE A 104 4.10 -9.84 -4.59
CA PHE A 104 3.67 -9.48 -3.25
C PHE A 104 3.60 -7.96 -3.06
N ALA A 105 4.65 -7.22 -3.45
CA ALA A 105 4.65 -5.75 -3.38
C ALA A 105 3.50 -5.14 -4.18
N GLY A 106 3.20 -5.68 -5.36
CA GLY A 106 2.05 -5.25 -6.15
C GLY A 106 0.70 -5.61 -5.53
N HIS A 107 0.59 -6.75 -4.86
CA HIS A 107 -0.61 -7.10 -4.10
C HIS A 107 -0.80 -6.14 -2.92
N LEU A 108 0.24 -5.89 -2.11
CA LEU A 108 0.18 -4.98 -0.98
C LEU A 108 -0.20 -3.54 -1.40
N PHE A 109 0.40 -3.04 -2.48
CA PHE A 109 0.05 -1.72 -3.02
C PHE A 109 -1.44 -1.62 -3.41
N ARG A 110 -1.97 -2.62 -4.12
CA ARG A 110 -3.40 -2.64 -4.49
C ARG A 110 -4.29 -2.69 -3.26
N SER A 111 -3.98 -3.56 -2.29
CA SER A 111 -4.73 -3.65 -1.04
C SER A 111 -4.76 -2.32 -0.27
N MET A 112 -3.64 -1.59 -0.22
CA MET A 112 -3.59 -0.25 0.42
C MET A 112 -4.46 0.79 -0.31
N ARG A 113 -4.50 0.73 -1.64
CA ARG A 113 -5.37 1.59 -2.45
C ARG A 113 -6.84 1.28 -2.22
N ASP A 114 -7.22 0.00 -2.29
CA ASP A 114 -8.61 -0.42 -2.06
C ASP A 114 -9.07 -0.09 -0.63
N ALA A 115 -8.17 -0.26 0.35
CA ALA A 115 -8.40 0.12 1.74
C ALA A 115 -8.61 1.64 1.88
N THR A 116 -7.80 2.45 1.20
CA THR A 116 -7.93 3.92 1.21
C THR A 116 -9.29 4.34 0.69
N ASP A 117 -9.71 3.82 -0.48
CA ASP A 117 -11.00 4.14 -1.09
C ASP A 117 -12.17 3.75 -0.16
N SER A 118 -12.07 2.57 0.44
CA SER A 118 -13.05 2.07 1.41
C SER A 118 -13.12 2.94 2.66
N MET A 119 -11.97 3.33 3.23
CA MET A 119 -11.91 4.19 4.41
C MET A 119 -12.54 5.55 4.12
N VAL A 120 -12.29 6.16 2.96
CA VAL A 120 -12.92 7.43 2.54
C VAL A 120 -14.45 7.29 2.48
N PHE A 121 -14.96 6.18 1.96
CA PHE A 121 -16.40 5.92 1.89
C PHE A 121 -17.03 5.82 3.29
N PHE A 122 -16.38 5.13 4.23
CA PHE A 122 -16.94 4.88 5.57
C PHE A 122 -16.65 5.99 6.59
N ASN A 123 -15.74 6.94 6.34
CA ASN A 123 -15.35 8.00 7.29
C ASN A 123 -16.48 8.99 7.63
N LYS A 124 -17.45 9.21 6.72
CA LYS A 124 -18.32 10.40 6.74
C LYS A 124 -19.39 10.50 7.84
N SER A 125 -19.72 9.42 8.55
CA SER A 125 -20.93 9.43 9.41
C SER A 125 -20.73 8.96 10.86
N GLY A 126 -19.50 8.68 11.28
CA GLY A 126 -19.16 8.41 12.69
C GLY A 126 -19.93 7.27 13.39
N THR A 127 -20.71 6.43 12.69
CA THR A 127 -21.47 5.36 13.35
C THR A 127 -20.54 4.29 13.87
N LYS A 128 -20.93 3.63 14.97
CA LYS A 128 -20.14 2.55 15.57
C LYS A 128 -19.86 1.43 14.57
N GLY A 129 -20.82 1.08 13.71
CA GLY A 129 -20.60 0.09 12.66
C GLY A 129 -19.54 0.50 11.65
N ARG A 130 -19.54 1.75 11.18
CA ARG A 130 -18.53 2.26 10.24
C ARG A 130 -17.14 2.34 10.87
N ILE A 131 -17.05 2.71 12.14
CA ILE A 131 -15.79 2.68 12.90
C ILE A 131 -15.23 1.26 12.96
N LEU A 132 -16.07 0.26 13.19
CA LEU A 132 -15.64 -1.15 13.20
C LEU A 132 -15.19 -1.64 11.82
N VAL A 133 -15.88 -1.24 10.74
CA VAL A 133 -15.44 -1.52 9.37
C VAL A 133 -14.07 -0.91 9.10
N HIS A 134 -13.87 0.36 9.47
CA HIS A 134 -12.59 1.04 9.31
C HIS A 134 -11.46 0.32 10.05
N ARG A 135 -11.70 -0.11 11.29
CA ARG A 135 -10.73 -0.88 12.09
C ARG A 135 -10.42 -2.24 11.48
N LEU A 136 -11.42 -2.93 10.91
CA LEU A 136 -11.20 -4.19 10.21
C LEU A 136 -10.35 -4.02 8.96
N ILE A 137 -10.59 -2.99 8.15
CA ILE A 137 -9.77 -2.67 6.97
C ILE A 137 -8.30 -2.45 7.38
N GLN A 138 -8.07 -1.65 8.43
CA GLN A 138 -6.70 -1.43 8.95
C GLN A 138 -6.05 -2.72 9.45
N LEU A 139 -6.81 -3.55 10.15
CA LEU A 139 -6.34 -4.83 10.65
C LEU A 139 -6.01 -5.79 9.50
N ASN A 140 -6.80 -5.82 8.42
CA ASN A 140 -6.53 -6.62 7.24
C ASN A 140 -5.19 -6.26 6.58
N LEU A 141 -4.85 -4.98 6.49
CA LEU A 141 -3.54 -4.55 6.01
C LEU A 141 -2.40 -4.98 6.96
N GLN A 142 -2.62 -4.93 8.28
CA GLN A 142 -1.63 -5.39 9.25
C GLN A 142 -1.37 -6.89 9.11
N ILE A 143 -2.43 -7.70 9.02
CA ILE A 143 -2.32 -9.14 8.80
C ILE A 143 -1.61 -9.41 7.46
N LEU A 144 -1.94 -8.65 6.40
CA LEU A 144 -1.30 -8.81 5.10
C LEU A 144 0.21 -8.50 5.15
N VAL A 145 0.62 -7.46 5.86
CA VAL A 145 2.05 -7.15 6.08
C VAL A 145 2.74 -8.25 6.89
N MET A 146 2.04 -8.85 7.85
CA MET A 146 2.50 -10.00 8.61
C MET A 146 2.63 -11.30 7.79
N CYS A 147 1.96 -11.42 6.63
CA CYS A 147 2.05 -12.59 5.75
C CYS A 147 3.36 -12.68 4.96
N GLU A 148 4.18 -11.63 4.93
CA GLU A 148 5.46 -11.63 4.22
C GLU A 148 6.55 -12.36 5.02
N PHE A 149 6.27 -13.61 5.37
CA PHE A 149 6.96 -14.37 6.41
C PHE A 149 8.02 -15.32 5.81
N ARG A 150 8.94 -14.79 5.00
CA ARG A 150 10.00 -15.64 4.38
C ARG A 150 11.26 -15.79 5.23
N GLU A 151 11.50 -14.90 6.19
CA GLU A 151 12.77 -14.86 6.93
C GLU A 151 12.55 -14.38 8.38
N ILE A 152 11.59 -14.96 9.12
CA ILE A 152 11.47 -14.69 10.54
C ILE A 152 12.55 -15.46 11.30
N SER A 153 13.25 -14.80 12.23
CA SER A 153 14.14 -15.49 13.15
C SER A 153 13.36 -16.28 14.19
N GLU A 154 13.91 -17.38 14.71
CA GLU A 154 13.25 -18.19 15.75
C GLU A 154 12.72 -17.37 16.94
N SER A 155 13.36 -16.24 17.27
CA SER A 155 12.90 -15.32 18.32
C SER A 155 11.63 -14.52 18.00
N GLU A 156 11.29 -14.29 16.73
CA GLU A 156 10.08 -13.52 16.37
C GLU A 156 8.86 -14.44 16.23
N VAL A 157 9.08 -15.75 16.21
CA VAL A 157 8.06 -16.79 16.12
C VAL A 157 7.07 -16.73 17.29
N ASP A 158 7.57 -16.65 18.52
CA ASP A 158 6.70 -16.62 19.71
C ASP A 158 5.85 -15.34 19.74
N CYS A 159 6.49 -14.20 19.41
CA CYS A 159 5.80 -12.91 19.28
C CYS A 159 4.68 -12.99 18.24
N TYR A 160 4.92 -13.71 17.14
CA TYR A 160 3.96 -13.88 16.06
C TYR A 160 2.75 -14.72 16.45
N THR A 161 2.99 -15.86 17.10
CA THR A 161 1.92 -16.74 17.59
C THR A 161 1.02 -16.00 18.57
N GLN A 162 1.62 -15.26 19.51
CA GLN A 162 0.87 -14.42 20.42
C GLN A 162 0.05 -13.37 19.68
N LYS A 163 0.63 -12.72 18.66
CA LYS A 163 -0.07 -11.75 17.82
C LYS A 163 -1.29 -12.34 17.10
N ILE A 164 -1.19 -13.57 16.57
CA ILE A 164 -2.32 -14.27 15.94
C ILE A 164 -3.47 -14.43 16.94
N VAL A 165 -3.16 -14.92 18.16
CA VAL A 165 -4.16 -15.13 19.21
C VAL A 165 -4.84 -13.82 19.61
N GLU A 166 -4.06 -12.75 19.80
CA GLU A 166 -4.58 -11.40 20.10
C GLU A 166 -5.54 -10.92 19.01
N ILE A 167 -5.16 -11.09 17.74
CA ILE A 167 -5.99 -10.68 16.60
C ILE A 167 -7.30 -11.48 16.58
N GLU A 168 -7.27 -12.80 16.80
CA GLU A 168 -8.49 -13.61 16.82
C GLU A 168 -9.46 -13.23 17.95
N GLN A 169 -8.93 -12.94 19.14
CA GLN A 169 -9.71 -12.43 20.26
C GLN A 169 -10.34 -11.07 19.90
N LEU A 170 -9.58 -10.20 19.26
CA LEU A 170 -10.03 -8.90 18.78
C LEU A 170 -11.17 -9.04 17.76
N LEU A 171 -11.00 -9.88 16.73
CA LEU A 171 -12.03 -10.17 15.72
C LEU A 171 -13.31 -10.73 16.35
N SER A 172 -13.17 -11.64 17.33
CA SER A 172 -14.29 -12.21 18.07
C SER A 172 -15.03 -11.16 18.90
N SER A 173 -14.29 -10.24 19.51
CA SER A 173 -14.85 -9.10 20.24
C SER A 173 -15.61 -8.14 19.32
N TRP A 174 -15.01 -7.75 18.19
CA TRP A 174 -15.65 -6.86 17.20
C TRP A 174 -16.88 -7.50 16.57
N SER A 175 -16.84 -8.80 16.25
CA SER A 175 -17.99 -9.54 15.73
C SER A 175 -19.17 -9.55 16.72
N ARG A 176 -18.91 -9.79 18.00
CA ARG A 176 -19.95 -9.70 19.05
C ARG A 176 -20.50 -8.29 19.20
N THR A 177 -19.62 -7.28 19.17
CA THR A 177 -20.01 -5.88 19.28
C THR A 177 -20.88 -5.45 18.10
N PHE A 178 -20.49 -5.80 16.87
CA PHE A 178 -21.24 -5.45 15.67
C PHE A 178 -22.63 -6.10 15.64
N ARG A 179 -22.76 -7.36 16.10
CA ARG A 179 -24.06 -8.05 16.19
C ARG A 179 -25.09 -7.33 17.09
N ARG A 180 -24.64 -6.50 18.03
CA ARG A 180 -25.51 -5.70 18.90
C ARG A 180 -25.96 -4.39 18.27
N LEU A 181 -25.43 -4.01 17.10
CA LEU A 181 -25.80 -2.80 16.37
C LEU A 181 -26.99 -3.11 15.44
N LEU A 182 -28.22 -3.00 15.97
CA LEU A 182 -29.45 -3.43 15.27
C LEU A 182 -29.81 -2.58 14.03
N ALA A 183 -29.30 -1.35 13.93
CA ALA A 183 -29.75 -0.35 12.95
C ALA A 183 -28.67 0.08 11.92
N GLU A 184 -27.63 -0.73 11.68
CA GLU A 184 -26.62 -0.36 10.68
C GLU A 184 -27.15 -0.53 9.24
N PRO A 185 -26.84 0.41 8.33
CA PRO A 185 -27.19 0.30 6.92
C PRO A 185 -26.70 -1.03 6.30
N LEU A 186 -27.43 -1.55 5.31
CA LEU A 186 -27.05 -2.81 4.65
C LEU A 186 -25.61 -2.80 4.12
N SER A 187 -25.16 -1.69 3.52
CA SER A 187 -23.79 -1.53 3.02
C SER A 187 -22.73 -1.71 4.11
N VAL A 188 -22.96 -1.17 5.32
CA VAL A 188 -22.04 -1.33 6.46
C VAL A 188 -22.01 -2.78 6.93
N ARG A 189 -23.18 -3.45 6.98
CA ARG A 189 -23.27 -4.86 7.38
C ARG A 189 -22.55 -5.80 6.41
N VAL A 190 -22.72 -5.57 5.10
CA VAL A 190 -22.04 -6.35 4.06
C VAL A 190 -20.52 -6.13 4.15
N MET A 191 -20.08 -4.89 4.19
CA MET A 191 -18.64 -4.58 4.28
C MET A 191 -18.02 -5.19 5.54
N PHE A 192 -18.66 -5.03 6.71
CA PHE A 192 -18.16 -5.62 7.95
C PHE A 192 -17.97 -7.13 7.85
N ARG A 193 -18.94 -7.85 7.26
CA ARG A 193 -18.84 -9.31 7.08
C ARG A 193 -17.70 -9.68 6.14
N ASN A 194 -17.57 -8.98 5.01
CA ASN A 194 -16.52 -9.25 4.03
C ASN A 194 -15.13 -9.05 4.65
N GLU A 195 -14.90 -7.92 5.31
CA GLU A 195 -13.62 -7.60 5.93
C GLU A 195 -13.29 -8.55 7.09
N LEU A 196 -14.29 -8.92 7.91
CA LEU A 196 -14.12 -9.90 8.99
C LEU A 196 -13.73 -11.28 8.45
N GLU A 197 -14.38 -11.72 7.37
CA GLU A 197 -14.12 -13.02 6.76
C GLU A 197 -12.74 -13.04 6.08
N GLN A 198 -12.36 -11.96 5.41
CA GLN A 198 -11.01 -11.79 4.87
C GLN A 198 -9.95 -11.90 5.97
N ALA A 199 -10.13 -11.22 7.10
CA ALA A 199 -9.21 -11.27 8.23
C ALA A 199 -9.01 -12.69 8.75
N LYS A 200 -10.12 -13.42 8.96
CA LYS A 200 -10.10 -14.82 9.42
C LYS A 200 -9.38 -15.74 8.44
N ASN A 201 -9.63 -15.57 7.14
CA ASN A 201 -9.00 -16.39 6.11
C ASN A 201 -7.49 -16.15 6.05
N MET A 202 -7.04 -14.90 6.17
CA MET A 202 -5.60 -14.60 6.25
C MET A 202 -4.97 -15.19 7.51
N LEU A 203 -5.60 -15.07 8.69
CA LEU A 203 -5.09 -15.70 9.92
C LEU A 203 -4.99 -17.22 9.82
N LYS A 204 -5.94 -17.87 9.14
CA LYS A 204 -5.88 -19.31 8.86
C LYS A 204 -4.66 -19.67 8.01
N VAL A 205 -4.31 -18.85 7.02
CA VAL A 205 -3.09 -19.02 6.24
C VAL A 205 -1.85 -18.86 7.14
N LEU A 206 -1.80 -17.81 7.95
CA LEU A 206 -0.67 -17.56 8.86
C LEU A 206 -0.45 -18.70 9.86
N ARG A 207 -1.53 -19.22 10.46
CA ARG A 207 -1.45 -20.36 11.38
C ARG A 207 -0.88 -21.60 10.70
N ARG A 208 -1.30 -21.89 9.46
CA ARG A 208 -0.77 -23.04 8.70
C ARG A 208 0.73 -22.91 8.43
N HIS A 209 1.21 -21.70 8.17
CA HIS A 209 2.63 -21.44 8.03
C HIS A 209 3.37 -21.64 9.35
N ALA A 210 2.86 -21.08 10.45
CA ALA A 210 3.45 -21.28 11.78
C ALA A 210 3.54 -22.78 12.15
N THR A 211 2.48 -23.57 11.96
CA THR A 211 2.52 -25.01 12.29
C THR A 211 3.55 -25.79 11.46
N ARG A 212 3.74 -25.44 10.18
CA ARG A 212 4.71 -26.14 9.30
C ARG A 212 6.16 -25.94 9.74
N GLU A 213 6.48 -24.78 10.29
CA GLU A 213 7.81 -24.45 10.81
C GLU A 213 8.06 -25.02 12.22
N GLY A 214 7.20 -25.92 12.71
CA GLY A 214 7.35 -26.55 14.04
C GLY A 214 6.96 -25.66 15.23
N VAL A 215 6.35 -24.51 14.97
CA VAL A 215 6.02 -23.48 15.99
C VAL A 215 4.85 -23.88 16.88
N PHE A 216 3.92 -24.68 16.37
CA PHE A 216 2.76 -25.15 17.13
C PHE A 216 2.92 -26.64 17.42
N GLN A 217 3.38 -26.97 18.62
CA GLN A 217 3.08 -28.27 19.21
C GLN A 217 1.76 -28.12 19.98
N SER A 218 0.71 -28.70 19.40
CA SER A 218 -0.65 -28.75 19.95
C SER A 218 -0.74 -29.57 21.23
#